data_AF-A0AA39XTQ2-F1
#
_entry.id   AF-A0AA39XTQ2-F1
#
_cell.length_a   1.000
_cell.length_b   1.000
_cell.length_c   1.000
_cell.angle_alpha   90.00
_cell.angle_beta   90.00
_cell.angle_gamma   90.00
#
_symmetry.space_group_name_H-M   'P 1'
#
loop_
_entity.id
_entity.type
_entity.pdbx_description
1 polymer ?
#
loop_
_entity_poly.entity_id
_entity_poly.type
_entity_poly.pdbx_seq_one_letter_code
_entity_poly.pdbx_strand_id
1 'polypeptide(L)'
;MSSALVTAPGVPMPGKKLLSVRPDEHSTDVLNPFNPIIILLTTWLAQAAPGGLKHAVESAKKKLPGVMDKVPIRNEGDFLKFANDLLTWVPHENFEARNVYDVLGLFYLILDQPPLIDLQTAVRPDQLGQDLTWLSSWLVVYAQLVGLHMDTPASLTPASLKTFADSPPYNFGEALVPDRGFRTFNEFFSRHLKPGMRPIAAPLDDTVVVYPADCTYTNERGSPNAFPVQAGGVVDVKGVEWSIGGLLRGSRYAQAFDGGVWMHALINTFNYHRQHAPVGGTVLEATNIQGAVYVFQRRAGLTVDDLVPSPEGTYSRYGTMLARARPRGGSNGGADNGGPEE
;
A
#
# COMPACT_ATOMS: atom_id res chain seq x y z
N MET A 1 -10.04 24.94 -31.84
CA MET A 1 -9.07 25.51 -32.80
C MET A 1 -7.72 25.59 -32.09
N SER A 2 -6.71 24.98 -32.72
CA SER A 2 -5.26 25.08 -32.53
C SER A 2 -4.69 25.98 -31.42
N SER A 3 -3.81 25.42 -30.58
CA SER A 3 -2.42 25.90 -30.39
C SER A 3 -1.65 24.87 -29.55
N ALA A 4 -0.81 24.02 -30.15
CA ALA A 4 0.58 24.28 -30.58
C ALA A 4 1.59 23.94 -29.46
N LEU A 5 2.18 22.75 -29.62
CA LEU A 5 3.47 22.34 -29.06
C LEU A 5 4.54 23.42 -29.36
N VAL A 6 5.34 23.74 -28.36
CA VAL A 6 6.69 24.27 -28.56
C VAL A 6 7.65 23.16 -28.18
N THR A 7 8.31 22.59 -29.18
CA THR A 7 9.40 21.62 -29.04
C THR A 7 10.70 22.36 -28.76
N ALA A 8 11.35 22.07 -27.63
CA ALA A 8 12.76 22.39 -27.42
C ALA A 8 13.62 21.17 -27.86
N PRO A 9 14.77 21.38 -28.52
CA PRO A 9 15.55 20.29 -29.09
C PRO A 9 16.54 19.71 -28.06
N GLY A 10 16.68 18.38 -28.08
CA GLY A 10 17.93 17.70 -27.74
C GLY A 10 18.30 17.59 -26.26
N VAL A 11 17.50 16.85 -25.48
CA VAL A 11 18.04 16.13 -24.32
C VAL A 11 17.94 14.63 -24.63
N PRO A 12 19.04 13.85 -24.60
CA PRO A 12 18.98 12.42 -24.81
C PRO A 12 18.07 11.80 -23.75
N MET A 13 17.00 11.13 -24.17
CA MET A 13 16.18 10.30 -23.30
C MET A 13 17.07 9.18 -22.73
N PRO A 14 17.31 9.12 -21.41
CA PRO A 14 17.99 7.97 -20.84
C PRO A 14 17.10 6.74 -21.05
N GLY A 15 17.68 5.70 -21.63
CA GLY A 15 16.99 4.48 -22.03
C GLY A 15 16.14 3.89 -20.90
N LYS A 16 14.94 3.44 -21.26
CA LYS A 16 14.00 2.70 -20.42
C LYS A 16 14.68 1.47 -19.81
N LYS A 17 15.18 1.58 -18.58
CA LYS A 17 15.31 0.44 -17.66
C LYS A 17 14.13 0.50 -16.70
N LEU A 18 13.05 -0.19 -17.09
CA LEU A 18 11.96 -0.51 -16.18
C LEU A 18 12.46 -1.66 -15.29
N LEU A 19 12.42 -1.49 -13.97
CA LEU A 19 12.67 -2.54 -12.95
C LEU A 19 14.08 -3.15 -12.99
N SER A 20 15.05 -2.54 -12.29
CA SER A 20 16.33 -3.19 -12.01
C SER A 20 16.54 -3.38 -10.51
N VAL A 21 16.21 -4.57 -9.99
CA VAL A 21 16.93 -5.09 -8.83
C VAL A 21 18.31 -5.46 -9.36
N ARG A 22 19.35 -4.69 -9.03
CA ARG A 22 20.71 -5.03 -9.46
C ARG A 22 21.13 -6.30 -8.71
N PRO A 23 21.46 -7.41 -9.39
CA PRO A 23 22.23 -8.45 -8.73
C PRO A 23 23.64 -7.91 -8.48
N ASP A 24 24.18 -8.09 -7.27
CA ASP A 24 25.60 -7.88 -7.02
C ASP A 24 26.38 -8.87 -7.89
N GLU A 25 27.05 -8.35 -8.93
CA GLU A 25 28.11 -9.05 -9.62
C GLU A 25 29.31 -9.04 -8.68
N HIS A 26 29.43 -10.04 -7.80
CA HIS A 26 30.67 -10.63 -7.24
C HIS A 26 30.30 -11.56 -6.08
N SER A 27 29.80 -12.76 -6.39
CA SER A 27 29.78 -13.89 -5.44
C SER A 27 29.74 -15.20 -6.22
N THR A 28 30.90 -15.64 -6.69
CA THR A 28 31.14 -17.07 -6.92
C THR A 28 31.32 -17.71 -5.55
N ASP A 29 30.22 -18.02 -4.89
CA ASP A 29 30.29 -18.78 -3.64
C ASP A 29 29.24 -19.89 -3.60
N VAL A 30 29.70 -21.00 -3.03
CA VAL A 30 29.11 -22.33 -3.04
C VAL A 30 27.75 -22.31 -2.34
N LEU A 31 26.69 -22.78 -3.01
CA LEU A 31 25.33 -23.00 -2.47
C LEU A 31 24.83 -21.89 -1.55
N ASN A 32 24.45 -20.72 -2.07
CA ASN A 32 23.78 -19.71 -1.26
C ASN A 32 22.40 -20.26 -0.81
N PRO A 33 22.20 -20.66 0.46
CA PRO A 33 20.89 -21.13 0.87
C PRO A 33 19.97 -19.91 0.84
N PHE A 34 18.80 -20.05 0.25
CA PHE A 34 17.76 -19.04 0.41
C PHE A 34 17.56 -18.73 1.89
N ASN A 35 17.11 -17.52 2.21
CA ASN A 35 16.72 -17.15 3.55
C ASN A 35 15.76 -18.23 4.12
N PRO A 36 15.87 -18.60 5.40
CA PRO A 36 15.01 -19.62 6.01
C PRO A 36 13.52 -19.47 5.71
N ILE A 37 13.00 -18.23 5.60
CA ILE A 37 11.58 -18.00 5.26
C ILE A 37 11.23 -18.52 3.86
N ILE A 38 12.13 -18.42 2.88
CA ILE A 38 11.96 -18.94 1.53
C ILE A 38 12.10 -20.47 1.51
N ILE A 39 13.01 -21.04 2.30
CA ILE A 39 13.14 -22.49 2.47
C ILE A 39 11.85 -23.09 3.05
N LEU A 40 11.25 -22.42 4.04
CA LEU A 40 9.97 -22.82 4.60
C LEU A 40 8.86 -22.81 3.54
N LEU A 41 8.78 -21.76 2.71
CA LEU A 41 7.80 -21.68 1.63
C LEU A 41 7.96 -22.85 0.65
N THR A 42 9.18 -23.07 0.15
CA THR A 42 9.44 -24.09 -0.87
C THR A 42 9.17 -25.51 -0.34
N THR A 43 9.57 -25.78 0.91
CA THR A 43 9.33 -27.07 1.58
C THR A 43 7.84 -27.33 1.75
N TRP A 44 7.08 -26.32 2.17
CA TRP A 44 5.63 -26.44 2.34
C TRP A 44 4.92 -26.59 0.99
N LEU A 45 5.26 -25.80 -0.02
CA LEU A 45 4.67 -25.88 -1.36
C LEU A 45 4.92 -27.23 -2.03
N ALA A 46 6.08 -27.86 -1.80
CA ALA A 46 6.38 -29.19 -2.31
C ALA A 46 5.38 -30.25 -1.81
N GLN A 47 4.71 -30.03 -0.68
CA GLN A 47 3.67 -30.90 -0.13
C GLN A 47 2.26 -30.42 -0.49
N ALA A 48 1.98 -29.12 -0.30
CA ALA A 48 0.65 -28.55 -0.43
C ALA A 48 0.20 -28.35 -1.89
N ALA A 49 1.13 -28.00 -2.79
CA ALA A 49 0.86 -27.80 -4.20
C ALA A 49 2.13 -28.05 -5.05
N PRO A 50 2.49 -29.32 -5.30
CA PRO A 50 3.65 -29.67 -6.11
C PRO A 50 3.60 -28.99 -7.49
N GLY A 51 4.64 -28.24 -7.85
CA GLY A 51 4.69 -27.45 -9.10
C GLY A 51 3.79 -26.20 -9.10
N GLY A 52 3.12 -25.89 -7.99
CA GLY A 52 2.18 -24.76 -7.89
C GLY A 52 2.82 -23.41 -8.18
N LEU A 53 4.07 -23.19 -7.74
CA LEU A 53 4.78 -21.95 -8.03
C LEU A 53 5.15 -21.79 -9.51
N LYS A 54 5.52 -22.89 -10.18
CA LYS A 54 5.75 -22.90 -11.62
C LYS A 54 4.49 -22.52 -12.38
N HIS A 55 3.36 -23.16 -12.06
CA HIS A 55 2.06 -22.85 -12.65
C HIS A 55 1.64 -21.40 -12.38
N ALA A 56 1.93 -20.86 -11.19
CA ALA A 56 1.64 -19.48 -10.86
C ALA A 56 2.42 -18.49 -11.74
N VAL A 57 3.73 -18.72 -11.94
CA VAL A 57 4.55 -17.90 -12.85
C VAL A 57 4.06 -17.99 -14.30
N GLU A 58 3.75 -19.20 -14.78
CA GLU A 58 3.19 -19.41 -16.12
C GLU A 58 1.82 -18.72 -16.30
N SER A 59 0.95 -18.80 -15.29
CA SER A 59 -0.34 -18.09 -15.26
C SER A 59 -0.16 -16.58 -15.29
N ALA A 60 0.79 -16.04 -14.51
CA ALA A 60 1.10 -14.61 -14.52
C ALA A 60 1.56 -14.16 -15.91
N LYS A 61 2.46 -14.94 -16.55
CA LYS A 61 2.94 -14.66 -17.91
C LYS A 61 1.84 -14.71 -18.95
N LYS A 62 0.94 -15.69 -18.87
CA LYS A 62 -0.23 -15.76 -19.76
C LYS A 62 -1.18 -14.59 -19.57
N LYS A 63 -1.39 -14.16 -18.33
CA LYS A 63 -2.34 -13.09 -17.99
C LYS A 63 -1.81 -11.70 -18.35
N LEU A 64 -0.52 -11.45 -18.10
CA LEU A 64 0.12 -10.15 -18.25
C LEU A 64 1.46 -10.26 -19.00
N PRO A 65 1.47 -10.71 -20.27
CA PRO A 65 2.70 -10.96 -21.01
C PRO A 65 3.59 -9.72 -21.13
N GLY A 66 3.00 -8.55 -21.43
CA GLY A 66 3.76 -7.31 -21.56
C GLY A 66 4.41 -6.78 -20.28
N VAL A 67 3.94 -7.21 -19.10
CA VAL A 67 4.59 -6.94 -17.81
C VAL A 67 5.66 -7.99 -17.55
N MET A 68 5.29 -9.26 -17.68
CA MET A 68 6.16 -10.39 -17.36
C MET A 68 7.40 -10.49 -18.28
N ASP A 69 7.30 -10.04 -19.54
CA ASP A 69 8.43 -10.01 -20.49
C ASP A 69 9.46 -8.93 -20.13
N LYS A 70 9.11 -7.94 -19.31
CA LYS A 70 10.00 -6.85 -18.89
C LYS A 70 10.70 -7.12 -17.57
N VAL A 71 10.33 -8.19 -16.86
CA VAL A 71 10.88 -8.53 -15.54
C VAL A 71 11.72 -9.80 -15.63
N PRO A 72 12.75 -9.94 -14.79
CA PRO A 72 13.67 -11.08 -14.86
C PRO A 72 13.11 -12.36 -14.20
N ILE A 73 11.79 -12.59 -14.26
CA ILE A 73 11.13 -13.75 -13.66
C ILE A 73 10.58 -14.66 -14.77
N ARG A 74 11.33 -15.70 -15.15
CA ARG A 74 10.97 -16.60 -16.25
C ARG A 74 10.47 -17.97 -15.78
N ASN A 75 10.80 -18.34 -14.54
CA ASN A 75 10.45 -19.61 -13.92
C ASN A 75 10.34 -19.44 -12.39
N GLU A 76 9.98 -20.52 -11.69
CA GLU A 76 9.84 -20.56 -10.24
C GLU A 76 11.14 -20.23 -9.49
N GLY A 77 12.31 -20.65 -10.01
CA GLY A 77 13.61 -20.35 -9.41
C GLY A 77 13.94 -18.86 -9.46
N ASP A 78 13.65 -18.20 -10.58
CA ASP A 78 13.81 -16.75 -10.72
C ASP A 78 12.90 -15.99 -9.73
N PHE A 79 11.66 -16.46 -9.54
CA PHE A 79 10.75 -15.87 -8.54
C PHE A 79 11.28 -16.05 -7.12
N LEU A 80 11.78 -17.23 -6.76
CA LEU A 80 12.34 -17.48 -5.43
C LEU A 80 13.58 -16.63 -5.17
N LYS A 81 14.43 -16.43 -6.18
CA LYS A 81 15.55 -15.49 -6.09
C LYS A 81 15.05 -14.06 -5.90
N PHE A 82 14.07 -13.62 -6.70
CA PHE A 82 13.46 -12.29 -6.55
C PHE A 82 12.88 -12.07 -5.15
N ALA A 83 12.10 -13.03 -4.62
CA ALA A 83 11.57 -12.99 -3.27
C ALA A 83 12.69 -12.99 -2.20
N ASN A 84 13.74 -13.77 -2.39
CA ASN A 84 14.86 -13.75 -1.48
C ASN A 84 15.58 -12.39 -1.45
N ASP A 85 15.80 -11.80 -2.63
CA ASP A 85 16.48 -10.50 -2.77
C ASP A 85 15.64 -9.35 -2.16
N LEU A 86 14.31 -9.49 -2.12
CA LEU A 86 13.42 -8.52 -1.46
C LEU A 86 13.65 -8.40 0.05
N LEU A 87 14.15 -9.44 0.71
CA LEU A 87 14.42 -9.43 2.16
C LEU A 87 15.59 -8.52 2.54
N THR A 88 16.41 -8.12 1.57
CA THR A 88 17.53 -7.19 1.74
C THR A 88 17.50 -6.08 0.69
N TRP A 89 16.31 -5.75 0.19
CA TRP A 89 16.16 -4.82 -0.91
C TRP A 89 16.38 -3.39 -0.48
N VAL A 90 17.17 -2.65 -1.27
CA VAL A 90 17.32 -1.19 -1.18
C VAL A 90 16.38 -0.55 -2.19
N PRO A 91 15.26 0.06 -1.74
CA PRO A 91 14.28 0.65 -2.65
C PRO A 91 14.90 1.78 -3.46
N HIS A 92 14.45 1.95 -4.70
CA HIS A 92 14.78 3.11 -5.52
C HIS A 92 13.59 3.38 -6.43
N GLU A 93 13.56 4.58 -6.99
CA GLU A 93 12.40 5.08 -7.70
C GLU A 93 12.71 5.50 -9.13
N ASN A 94 11.70 5.52 -9.97
CA ASN A 94 11.76 6.14 -11.29
C ASN A 94 11.07 7.51 -11.29
N PHE A 95 11.20 8.26 -12.39
CA PHE A 95 10.63 9.60 -12.49
C PHE A 95 9.09 9.62 -12.32
N GLU A 96 8.40 8.53 -12.64
CA GLU A 96 6.94 8.41 -12.58
C GLU A 96 6.44 7.91 -11.22
N ALA A 97 7.34 7.65 -10.26
CA ALA A 97 7.03 7.10 -8.95
C ALA A 97 6.31 5.73 -8.99
N ARG A 98 6.74 4.85 -9.90
CA ARG A 98 6.11 3.55 -10.16
C ARG A 98 6.92 2.35 -9.67
N ASN A 99 8.22 2.48 -9.51
CA ASN A 99 9.12 1.34 -9.34
C ASN A 99 8.87 0.60 -8.02
N VAL A 100 8.69 1.32 -6.90
CA VAL A 100 8.42 0.68 -5.60
C VAL A 100 7.10 -0.08 -5.64
N TYR A 101 6.05 0.56 -6.17
CA TYR A 101 4.73 -0.06 -6.32
C TYR A 101 4.80 -1.30 -7.22
N ASP A 102 5.46 -1.20 -8.36
CA ASP A 102 5.52 -2.29 -9.35
C ASP A 102 6.33 -3.49 -8.82
N VAL A 103 7.42 -3.26 -8.09
CA VAL A 103 8.23 -4.33 -7.46
C VAL A 103 7.40 -5.08 -6.43
N LEU A 104 6.77 -4.37 -5.49
CA LEU A 104 5.91 -5.01 -4.48
C LEU A 104 4.71 -5.68 -5.16
N GLY A 105 4.10 -5.00 -6.13
CA GLY A 105 2.97 -5.53 -6.89
C GLY A 105 3.30 -6.84 -7.62
N LEU A 106 4.48 -6.95 -8.24
CA LEU A 106 4.91 -8.16 -8.94
C LEU A 106 5.02 -9.36 -7.99
N PHE A 107 5.54 -9.16 -6.77
CA PHE A 107 5.63 -10.21 -5.76
C PHE A 107 4.27 -10.81 -5.44
N TYR A 108 3.29 -9.97 -5.09
CA TYR A 108 1.95 -10.43 -4.74
C TYR A 108 1.17 -10.93 -5.96
N LEU A 109 1.36 -10.33 -7.14
CA LEU A 109 0.71 -10.76 -8.38
C LEU A 109 0.95 -12.24 -8.68
N ILE A 110 2.19 -12.70 -8.52
CA ILE A 110 2.57 -14.10 -8.79
C ILE A 110 1.94 -15.03 -7.74
N LEU A 111 2.01 -14.68 -6.46
CA LEU A 111 1.39 -15.47 -5.38
C LEU A 111 -0.15 -15.48 -5.47
N ASP A 112 -0.73 -14.46 -6.11
CA ASP A 112 -2.16 -14.37 -6.40
C ASP A 112 -2.58 -15.13 -7.66
N GLN A 113 -1.72 -15.93 -8.29
CA GLN A 113 -2.10 -16.80 -9.41
C GLN A 113 -2.51 -18.20 -8.94
N PRO A 114 -3.37 -18.92 -9.70
CA PRO A 114 -3.67 -20.33 -9.41
C PRO A 114 -2.41 -21.22 -9.53
N PRO A 115 -2.29 -22.29 -8.72
CA PRO A 115 -3.21 -22.68 -7.65
C PRO A 115 -2.96 -21.95 -6.32
N LEU A 116 -1.94 -21.08 -6.23
CA LEU A 116 -1.51 -20.48 -4.97
C LEU A 116 -2.55 -19.57 -4.32
N ILE A 117 -3.34 -18.85 -5.12
CA ILE A 117 -4.44 -18.02 -4.61
C ILE A 117 -5.46 -18.82 -3.80
N ASP A 118 -5.70 -20.09 -4.14
CA ASP A 118 -6.67 -20.95 -3.46
C ASP A 118 -6.12 -21.48 -2.12
N LEU A 119 -4.82 -21.31 -1.88
CA LEU A 119 -4.15 -21.64 -0.61
C LEU A 119 -4.07 -20.45 0.35
N GLN A 120 -4.41 -19.24 -0.11
CA GLN A 120 -4.47 -18.03 0.72
C GLN A 120 -5.84 -17.91 1.41
N THR A 121 -5.87 -17.25 2.57
CA THR A 121 -7.13 -16.81 3.17
C THR A 121 -7.91 -15.97 2.17
N ALA A 122 -9.19 -16.26 1.99
CA ALA A 122 -9.99 -15.51 1.06
C ALA A 122 -10.37 -14.15 1.65
N VAL A 123 -10.38 -13.11 0.82
CA VAL A 123 -10.90 -11.79 1.23
C VAL A 123 -12.42 -11.81 1.15
N ARG A 124 -13.05 -12.29 2.22
CA ARG A 124 -14.51 -12.33 2.33
C ARG A 124 -14.99 -12.03 3.76
N PRO A 125 -16.23 -11.57 3.94
CA PRO A 125 -16.79 -11.26 5.25
C PRO A 125 -16.83 -12.47 6.20
N ASP A 126 -17.06 -13.67 5.66
CA ASP A 126 -17.09 -14.93 6.43
C ASP A 126 -15.72 -15.31 7.02
N GLN A 127 -14.63 -14.67 6.56
CA GLN A 127 -13.28 -14.91 7.05
C GLN A 127 -12.87 -13.97 8.19
N LEU A 128 -13.74 -13.02 8.57
CA LEU A 128 -13.46 -12.11 9.68
C LEU A 128 -13.36 -12.88 11.01
N GLY A 129 -12.23 -12.71 11.70
CA GLY A 129 -11.97 -13.32 13.00
C GLY A 129 -11.52 -14.78 12.92
N GLN A 130 -11.44 -15.35 11.72
CA GLN A 130 -10.91 -16.70 11.50
C GLN A 130 -9.38 -16.67 11.43
N ASP A 131 -8.77 -17.82 11.73
CA ASP A 131 -7.32 -18.00 11.58
C ASP A 131 -6.90 -17.90 10.11
N LEU A 132 -5.69 -17.41 9.89
CA LEU A 132 -5.11 -17.32 8.56
C LEU A 132 -4.71 -18.72 8.05
N THR A 133 -4.80 -18.93 6.74
CA THR A 133 -4.17 -20.11 6.14
C THR A 133 -2.67 -20.05 6.33
N TRP A 134 -1.99 -21.18 6.12
CA TRP A 134 -0.54 -21.23 6.23
C TRP A 134 0.15 -20.23 5.28
N LEU A 135 -0.27 -20.18 4.01
CA LEU A 135 0.34 -19.27 3.03
C LEU A 135 0.09 -17.79 3.37
N SER A 136 -1.10 -17.45 3.87
CA SER A 136 -1.38 -16.07 4.31
C SER A 136 -0.60 -15.69 5.57
N SER A 137 -0.41 -16.63 6.50
CA SER A 137 0.45 -16.42 7.67
C SER A 137 1.91 -16.22 7.26
N TRP A 138 2.40 -17.02 6.31
CA TRP A 138 3.73 -16.88 5.73
C TRP A 138 3.92 -15.52 5.06
N LEU A 139 2.92 -15.04 4.29
CA LEU A 139 2.94 -13.72 3.65
C LEU A 139 3.03 -12.57 4.65
N VAL A 140 2.33 -12.65 5.78
CA VAL A 140 2.41 -11.67 6.88
C VAL A 140 3.83 -11.63 7.45
N VAL A 141 4.38 -12.79 7.81
CA VAL A 141 5.75 -12.88 8.36
C VAL A 141 6.78 -12.39 7.35
N TYR A 142 6.65 -12.77 6.08
CA TYR A 142 7.53 -12.32 5.02
C TYR A 142 7.50 -10.79 4.86
N ALA A 143 6.31 -10.17 4.86
CA ALA A 143 6.19 -8.71 4.79
C ALA A 143 6.81 -8.01 6.00
N GLN A 144 6.67 -8.59 7.20
CA GLN A 144 7.33 -8.09 8.41
C GLN A 144 8.85 -8.16 8.31
N LEU A 145 9.42 -9.24 7.76
CA LEU A 145 10.86 -9.37 7.55
C LEU A 145 11.41 -8.35 6.56
N VAL A 146 10.69 -8.10 5.45
CA VAL A 146 11.03 -7.00 4.52
C VAL A 146 10.98 -5.67 5.27
N GLY A 147 9.93 -5.41 6.06
CA GLY A 147 9.80 -4.20 6.87
C GLY A 147 10.94 -4.00 7.88
N LEU A 148 11.38 -5.07 8.55
CA LEU A 148 12.52 -5.03 9.48
C LEU A 148 13.83 -4.66 8.76
N HIS A 149 14.03 -5.13 7.53
CA HIS A 149 15.17 -4.67 6.73
C HIS A 149 15.07 -3.16 6.44
N MET A 150 13.88 -2.64 6.15
CA MET A 150 13.64 -1.22 5.89
C MET A 150 13.88 -0.31 7.10
N ASP A 151 14.00 -0.87 8.31
CA ASP A 151 14.44 -0.19 9.53
C ASP A 151 15.96 -0.22 9.75
N THR A 152 16.72 -0.78 8.82
CA THR A 152 18.20 -0.82 8.90
C THR A 152 18.84 0.26 8.01
N PRO A 153 20.06 0.73 8.35
CA PRO A 153 20.79 1.67 7.49
C PRO A 153 21.12 1.12 6.09
N ALA A 154 21.16 -0.20 5.94
CA ALA A 154 21.41 -0.84 4.65
C ALA A 154 20.27 -0.59 3.63
N SER A 155 19.05 -0.32 4.11
CA SER A 155 17.87 -0.11 3.25
C SER A 155 17.83 1.22 2.51
N LEU A 156 18.67 2.20 2.87
CA LEU A 156 18.66 3.52 2.25
C LEU A 156 20.09 4.00 1.99
N THR A 157 20.48 3.98 0.73
CA THR A 157 21.74 4.57 0.28
C THR A 157 21.53 6.00 -0.23
N PRO A 158 22.58 6.85 -0.29
CA PRO A 158 22.47 8.18 -0.89
C PRO A 158 21.97 8.14 -2.34
N ALA A 159 22.39 7.13 -3.12
CA ALA A 159 21.95 6.96 -4.49
C ALA A 159 20.46 6.60 -4.56
N SER A 160 20.00 5.71 -3.67
CA SER A 160 18.58 5.37 -3.50
C SER A 160 17.76 6.62 -3.13
N LEU A 161 18.15 7.34 -2.07
CA LEU A 161 17.46 8.56 -1.64
C LEU A 161 17.37 9.60 -2.76
N LYS A 162 18.43 9.75 -3.55
CA LYS A 162 18.45 10.65 -4.71
C LYS A 162 17.38 10.30 -5.73
N THR A 163 17.13 9.01 -6.00
CA THR A 163 16.07 8.61 -6.94
C THR A 163 14.68 9.06 -6.51
N PHE A 164 14.40 9.07 -5.21
CA PHE A 164 13.14 9.62 -4.67
C PHE A 164 13.10 11.14 -4.75
N ALA A 165 14.22 11.81 -4.47
CA ALA A 165 14.33 13.26 -4.60
C ALA A 165 14.15 13.75 -6.05
N ASP A 166 14.62 12.96 -7.02
CA ASP A 166 14.51 13.23 -8.45
C ASP A 166 13.13 12.86 -9.03
N SER A 167 12.26 12.20 -8.26
CA SER A 167 10.93 11.76 -8.68
C SER A 167 9.88 12.83 -8.31
N PRO A 168 9.33 13.59 -9.28
CA PRO A 168 8.42 14.70 -8.98
C PRO A 168 7.19 14.31 -8.13
N PRO A 169 6.55 13.14 -8.30
CA PRO A 169 5.38 12.78 -7.48
C PRO A 169 5.66 12.67 -5.97
N TYR A 170 6.91 12.42 -5.54
CA TYR A 170 7.27 12.39 -4.11
C TYR A 170 7.30 13.78 -3.48
N ASN A 171 7.36 14.83 -4.31
CA ASN A 171 7.50 16.23 -3.92
C ASN A 171 8.49 16.42 -2.77
N PHE A 172 9.72 15.93 -2.96
CA PHE A 172 10.72 15.80 -1.89
C PHE A 172 11.01 17.13 -1.18
N GLY A 173 10.81 18.26 -1.86
CA GLY A 173 10.95 19.60 -1.29
C GLY A 173 10.01 19.89 -0.10
N GLU A 174 8.89 19.18 0.05
CA GLU A 174 7.98 19.31 1.19
C GLU A 174 8.48 18.58 2.44
N ALA A 175 9.41 17.63 2.30
CA ALA A 175 9.88 16.82 3.42
C ALA A 175 10.67 17.67 4.43
N LEU A 176 10.39 17.46 5.71
CA LEU A 176 11.25 17.92 6.80
C LEU A 176 12.41 16.93 6.94
N VAL A 177 13.55 17.29 6.35
CA VAL A 177 14.76 16.47 6.40
C VAL A 177 15.47 16.72 7.74
N PRO A 178 15.74 15.67 8.55
CA PRO A 178 16.54 15.82 9.76
C PRO A 178 17.95 16.34 9.45
N ASP A 179 18.58 17.08 10.36
CA ASP A 179 19.96 17.61 10.16
C ASP A 179 20.98 16.52 9.81
N ARG A 180 20.77 15.32 10.36
CA ARG A 180 21.57 14.11 10.11
C ARG A 180 21.21 13.37 8.82
N GLY A 181 20.22 13.85 8.07
CA GLY A 181 19.57 13.12 6.99
C GLY A 181 18.73 11.92 7.46
N PHE A 182 18.04 11.29 6.51
CA PHE A 182 17.35 10.03 6.74
C PHE A 182 18.35 8.88 6.84
N ARG A 183 18.23 8.03 7.87
CA ARG A 183 19.13 6.88 8.10
C ARG A 183 18.61 5.58 7.51
N THR A 184 17.29 5.41 7.38
CA THR A 184 16.66 4.16 6.95
C THR A 184 15.55 4.47 5.96
N PHE A 185 15.14 3.48 5.17
CA PHE A 185 14.05 3.67 4.22
C PHE A 185 12.75 4.01 4.95
N ASN A 186 12.44 3.34 6.07
CA ASN A 186 11.23 3.64 6.84
C ASN A 186 11.23 5.06 7.43
N GLU A 187 12.40 5.60 7.82
CA GLU A 187 12.49 6.99 8.27
C GLU A 187 12.14 7.99 7.15
N PHE A 188 12.60 7.71 5.93
CA PHE A 188 12.25 8.50 4.74
C PHE A 188 10.78 8.30 4.33
N PHE A 189 10.30 7.07 4.29
CA PHE A 189 8.95 6.73 3.84
C PHE A 189 7.90 7.35 4.77
N SER A 190 8.18 7.35 6.08
CA SER A 190 7.39 8.03 7.12
C SER A 190 7.90 9.44 7.45
N ARG A 191 8.56 10.12 6.50
CA ARG A 191 9.05 11.50 6.67
C ARG A 191 7.97 12.44 7.22
N HIS A 192 8.35 13.40 8.03
CA HIS A 192 7.49 14.54 8.34
C HIS A 192 7.49 15.53 7.17
N LEU A 193 6.45 16.36 7.07
CA LEU A 193 6.44 17.50 6.15
C LEU A 193 6.90 18.76 6.89
N LYS A 194 7.41 19.74 6.13
CA LYS A 194 7.69 21.08 6.64
C LYS A 194 6.40 21.73 7.18
N PRO A 195 6.49 22.58 8.21
CA PRO A 195 5.33 23.34 8.68
C PRO A 195 4.65 24.12 7.54
N GLY A 196 3.32 24.14 7.55
CA GLY A 196 2.52 24.89 6.58
C GLY A 196 2.29 24.21 5.22
N MET A 197 2.85 23.02 4.96
CA MET A 197 2.62 22.30 3.69
C MET A 197 1.19 21.78 3.52
N ARG A 198 0.46 21.60 4.63
CA ARG A 198 -0.95 21.14 4.66
C ARG A 198 -1.75 21.99 5.65
N PRO A 199 -2.16 23.23 5.28
CA PRO A 199 -2.95 24.07 6.16
C PRO A 199 -4.32 23.44 6.43
N ILE A 200 -4.74 23.43 7.69
CA ILE A 200 -6.04 22.87 8.11
C ILE A 200 -7.16 23.86 7.76
N ALA A 201 -8.17 23.37 7.04
CA ALA A 201 -9.32 24.18 6.69
C ALA A 201 -10.21 24.43 7.92
N ALA A 202 -10.64 25.68 8.11
CA ALA A 202 -11.59 26.11 9.13
C ALA A 202 -11.32 25.51 10.55
N PRO A 203 -10.13 25.75 11.15
CA PRO A 203 -9.71 25.08 12.38
C PRO A 203 -10.56 25.38 13.63
N LEU A 204 -11.45 26.37 13.54
CA LEU A 204 -12.39 26.75 14.61
C LEU A 204 -13.84 26.37 14.30
N ASP A 205 -14.09 25.68 13.17
CA ASP A 205 -15.41 25.25 12.75
C ASP A 205 -15.54 23.73 12.84
N ASP A 206 -16.12 23.26 13.95
CA ASP A 206 -16.37 21.84 14.21
C ASP A 206 -17.36 21.19 13.21
N THR A 207 -17.96 21.96 12.29
CA THR A 207 -18.81 21.43 11.23
C THR A 207 -18.04 20.98 9.99
N VAL A 208 -16.73 21.28 9.91
CA VAL A 208 -15.87 20.92 8.79
C VAL A 208 -15.05 19.67 9.14
N VAL A 209 -15.15 18.65 8.28
CA VAL A 209 -14.29 17.46 8.33
C VAL A 209 -13.18 17.64 7.30
N VAL A 210 -11.92 17.53 7.73
CA VAL A 210 -10.76 17.65 6.84
C VAL A 210 -10.27 16.29 6.37
N TYR A 211 -9.50 16.27 5.29
CA TYR A 211 -8.89 15.03 4.81
C TYR A 211 -7.81 14.54 5.77
N PRO A 212 -7.82 13.24 6.14
CA PRO A 212 -6.89 12.73 7.13
C PRO A 212 -5.50 12.36 6.58
N ALA A 213 -5.36 12.24 5.26
CA ALA A 213 -4.12 11.82 4.62
C ALA A 213 -4.01 12.36 3.19
N ASP A 214 -2.78 12.41 2.68
CA ASP A 214 -2.52 12.57 1.25
C ASP A 214 -2.86 11.26 0.54
N CYS A 215 -3.91 11.27 -0.27
CA CYS A 215 -4.45 10.05 -0.84
C CYS A 215 -5.30 10.31 -2.08
N THR A 216 -5.63 9.23 -2.80
CA THR A 216 -6.63 9.24 -3.87
C THR A 216 -7.88 8.49 -3.43
N TYR A 217 -9.05 9.09 -3.64
CA TYR A 217 -10.32 8.50 -3.28
C TYR A 217 -10.93 7.68 -4.42
N THR A 218 -11.79 6.72 -4.05
CA THR A 218 -12.48 5.85 -5.01
C THR A 218 -13.63 6.59 -5.68
N ASN A 219 -13.83 6.33 -6.98
CA ASN A 219 -14.98 6.78 -7.76
C ASN A 219 -15.89 5.62 -8.21
N GLU A 220 -15.83 4.48 -7.52
CA GLU A 220 -16.40 3.18 -7.96
C GLU A 220 -17.91 3.21 -8.30
N ARG A 221 -18.65 4.25 -7.93
CA ARG A 221 -20.10 4.38 -8.19
C ARG A 221 -20.56 5.79 -8.58
N GLY A 222 -19.70 6.64 -9.14
CA GLY A 222 -20.08 7.99 -9.59
C GLY A 222 -20.45 8.99 -8.48
N SER A 223 -20.41 8.57 -7.20
CA SER A 223 -20.45 9.45 -6.04
C SER A 223 -19.02 9.80 -5.63
N PRO A 224 -18.69 11.09 -5.42
CA PRO A 224 -17.35 11.49 -5.02
C PRO A 224 -17.12 11.07 -3.56
N ASN A 225 -16.35 10.00 -3.39
CA ASN A 225 -15.49 9.79 -2.22
C ASN A 225 -16.18 9.41 -0.89
N ALA A 226 -17.52 9.36 -0.84
CA ALA A 226 -18.28 9.02 0.36
C ALA A 226 -19.57 8.27 0.04
N PHE A 227 -19.89 7.26 0.86
CA PHE A 227 -21.05 6.38 0.69
C PHE A 227 -21.80 6.21 2.02
N PRO A 228 -23.13 6.09 2.02
CA PRO A 228 -23.88 5.85 3.24
C PRO A 228 -23.53 4.48 3.82
N VAL A 229 -23.35 4.42 5.13
CA VAL A 229 -23.36 3.17 5.88
C VAL A 229 -24.82 2.70 5.95
N GLN A 230 -25.09 1.51 5.43
CA GLN A 230 -26.42 0.93 5.42
C GLN A 230 -26.85 0.53 6.85
N ALA A 231 -28.15 0.25 7.02
CA ALA A 231 -28.69 -0.23 8.30
C ALA A 231 -27.94 -1.47 8.80
N GLY A 232 -27.67 -1.55 10.11
CA GLY A 232 -26.87 -2.60 10.71
C GLY A 232 -25.36 -2.47 10.48
N GLY A 233 -24.90 -1.28 10.07
CA GLY A 233 -23.47 -0.97 9.96
C GLY A 233 -22.82 -1.62 8.76
N VAL A 234 -23.54 -1.79 7.64
CA VAL A 234 -23.04 -2.48 6.46
C VAL A 234 -22.46 -1.49 5.45
N VAL A 235 -21.28 -1.81 4.91
CA VAL A 235 -20.59 -1.04 3.87
C VAL A 235 -20.24 -1.95 2.69
N ASP A 236 -20.52 -1.51 1.47
CA ASP A 236 -20.07 -2.20 0.27
C ASP A 236 -18.70 -1.65 -0.14
N VAL A 237 -17.69 -2.52 -0.11
CA VAL A 237 -16.34 -2.20 -0.57
C VAL A 237 -15.99 -3.17 -1.69
N LYS A 238 -15.79 -2.64 -2.91
CA LYS A 238 -15.42 -3.41 -4.11
C LYS A 238 -16.43 -4.53 -4.47
N GLY A 239 -17.72 -4.29 -4.28
CA GLY A 239 -18.77 -5.28 -4.58
C GLY A 239 -18.84 -6.39 -3.54
N VAL A 240 -18.35 -6.14 -2.33
CA VAL A 240 -18.39 -7.06 -1.19
C VAL A 240 -18.93 -6.30 0.00
N GLU A 241 -19.99 -6.83 0.63
CA GLU A 241 -20.61 -6.22 1.80
C GLU A 241 -19.87 -6.63 3.07
N TRP A 242 -19.43 -5.64 3.84
CA TRP A 242 -18.74 -5.81 5.11
C TRP A 242 -19.56 -5.20 6.23
N SER A 243 -19.60 -5.85 7.40
CA SER A 243 -20.13 -5.21 8.60
C SER A 243 -19.03 -4.46 9.33
N ILE A 244 -19.31 -3.22 9.73
CA ILE A 244 -18.40 -2.40 10.55
C ILE A 244 -18.07 -3.12 11.86
N GLY A 245 -19.06 -3.79 12.47
CA GLY A 245 -18.81 -4.61 13.67
C GLY A 245 -17.79 -5.73 13.45
N GLY A 246 -17.83 -6.39 12.29
CA GLY A 246 -16.84 -7.42 11.94
C GLY A 246 -15.46 -6.84 11.64
N LEU A 247 -15.40 -5.70 10.94
CA LEU A 247 -14.16 -4.95 10.68
C LEU A 247 -13.49 -4.47 11.97
N LEU A 248 -14.29 -4.06 12.96
CA LEU A 248 -13.84 -3.62 14.28
C LEU A 248 -13.71 -4.75 15.32
N ARG A 249 -13.80 -6.03 14.89
CA ARG A 249 -13.68 -7.21 15.77
C ARG A 249 -14.55 -7.15 17.04
N GLY A 250 -15.80 -6.69 16.89
CA GLY A 250 -16.78 -6.67 17.99
C GLY A 250 -16.59 -5.52 18.98
N SER A 251 -15.89 -4.44 18.59
CA SER A 251 -15.83 -3.20 19.38
C SER A 251 -17.22 -2.77 19.87
N ARG A 252 -17.30 -2.32 21.13
CA ARG A 252 -18.53 -1.75 21.72
C ARG A 252 -19.01 -0.49 20.99
N TYR A 253 -18.15 0.13 20.17
CA TYR A 253 -18.48 1.34 19.41
C TYR A 253 -19.03 1.05 18.01
N ALA A 254 -19.12 -0.22 17.58
CA ALA A 254 -19.50 -0.57 16.21
C ALA A 254 -20.85 0.05 15.77
N GLN A 255 -21.87 0.01 16.63
CA GLN A 255 -23.19 0.57 16.33
C GLN A 255 -23.19 2.11 16.22
N ALA A 256 -22.15 2.79 16.69
CA ALA A 256 -22.06 4.24 16.59
C ALA A 256 -21.87 4.73 15.15
N PHE A 257 -21.56 3.83 14.22
CA PHE A 257 -21.36 4.11 12.80
C PHE A 257 -22.58 3.77 11.93
N ASP A 258 -23.62 3.16 12.50
CA ASP A 258 -24.85 2.82 11.79
C ASP A 258 -25.53 4.09 11.23
N GLY A 259 -25.89 4.06 9.95
CA GLY A 259 -26.45 5.23 9.26
C GLY A 259 -25.46 6.38 9.06
N GLY A 260 -24.17 6.17 9.35
CA GLY A 260 -23.10 7.12 9.13
C GLY A 260 -22.67 7.21 7.66
N VAL A 261 -21.47 7.76 7.45
CA VAL A 261 -20.85 7.91 6.13
C VAL A 261 -19.51 7.17 6.13
N TRP A 262 -19.29 6.37 5.10
CA TRP A 262 -18.06 5.64 4.85
C TRP A 262 -17.23 6.31 3.75
N MET A 263 -15.93 6.41 3.99
CA MET A 263 -14.95 6.91 3.04
C MET A 263 -13.79 5.91 2.93
N HIS A 264 -13.32 5.69 1.70
CA HIS A 264 -12.22 4.78 1.41
C HIS A 264 -11.18 5.48 0.53
N ALA A 265 -9.93 5.47 0.96
CA ALA A 265 -8.85 6.29 0.40
C ALA A 265 -7.64 5.42 0.05
N LEU A 266 -6.78 5.79 -0.90
CA LEU A 266 -5.49 5.12 -1.16
C LEU A 266 -4.34 6.06 -0.88
N ILE A 267 -3.40 5.61 -0.06
CA ILE A 267 -2.09 6.25 0.12
C ILE A 267 -1.06 5.51 -0.74
N ASN A 268 -0.78 6.05 -1.92
CA ASN A 268 0.20 5.50 -2.86
C ASN A 268 1.64 5.62 -2.31
N THR A 269 2.58 4.89 -2.88
CA THR A 269 3.98 4.81 -2.39
C THR A 269 4.67 6.17 -2.32
N PHE A 270 4.30 7.12 -3.18
CA PHE A 270 4.88 8.48 -3.17
C PHE A 270 4.22 9.47 -2.21
N ASN A 271 3.03 9.14 -1.69
CA ASN A 271 2.31 10.04 -0.79
C ASN A 271 3.05 10.22 0.55
N TYR A 272 2.55 11.16 1.35
CA TYR A 272 2.94 11.31 2.75
C TYR A 272 2.27 10.22 3.60
N HIS A 273 3.08 9.28 4.13
CA HIS A 273 2.60 8.10 4.87
C HIS A 273 2.42 8.35 6.36
N ARG A 274 1.87 9.51 6.73
CA ARG A 274 1.33 9.71 8.09
C ARG A 274 -0.10 10.19 7.99
N GLN A 275 -0.90 9.64 8.87
CA GLN A 275 -2.33 9.91 8.99
C GLN A 275 -2.56 10.90 10.13
N HIS A 276 -3.50 11.82 9.93
CA HIS A 276 -3.87 12.86 10.87
C HIS A 276 -5.37 12.77 11.20
N ALA A 277 -5.75 13.20 12.39
CA ALA A 277 -7.16 13.21 12.79
C ALA A 277 -7.97 14.16 11.88
N PRO A 278 -9.06 13.69 11.24
CA PRO A 278 -9.88 14.53 10.35
C PRO A 278 -10.83 15.48 11.11
N VAL A 279 -10.96 15.31 12.43
CA VAL A 279 -11.75 16.12 13.36
C VAL A 279 -11.08 16.14 14.72
N GLY A 280 -11.35 17.16 15.53
CA GLY A 280 -10.95 17.18 16.95
C GLY A 280 -11.74 16.16 17.78
N GLY A 281 -11.11 15.58 18.80
CA GLY A 281 -11.77 14.61 19.67
C GLY A 281 -10.83 13.92 20.66
N THR A 282 -11.36 12.90 21.34
CA THR A 282 -10.62 12.06 22.29
C THR A 282 -10.54 10.64 21.75
N VAL A 283 -9.36 10.03 21.80
CA VAL A 283 -9.18 8.63 21.43
C VAL A 283 -9.83 7.73 22.49
N LEU A 284 -10.89 7.02 22.11
CA LEU A 284 -11.66 6.15 23.01
C LEU A 284 -11.20 4.68 22.97
N GLU A 285 -10.65 4.25 21.84
CA GLU A 285 -10.18 2.88 21.60
C GLU A 285 -9.12 2.90 20.50
N ALA A 286 -8.06 2.12 20.69
CA ALA A 286 -7.05 1.84 19.69
C ALA A 286 -6.66 0.36 19.82
N THR A 287 -6.95 -0.42 18.78
CA THR A 287 -6.76 -1.88 18.79
C THR A 287 -5.97 -2.30 17.57
N ASN A 288 -4.96 -3.14 17.77
CA ASN A 288 -4.24 -3.79 16.68
C ASN A 288 -4.97 -5.08 16.28
N ILE A 289 -5.60 -5.09 15.10
CA ILE A 289 -6.27 -6.26 14.54
C ILE A 289 -5.34 -6.89 13.49
N GLN A 290 -4.74 -8.02 13.85
CA GLN A 290 -3.90 -8.77 12.91
C GLN A 290 -4.77 -9.41 11.82
N GLY A 291 -4.28 -9.35 10.58
CA GLY A 291 -4.97 -9.85 9.40
C GLY A 291 -3.98 -10.22 8.30
N ALA A 292 -4.50 -10.74 7.19
CA ALA A 292 -3.68 -11.11 6.04
C ALA A 292 -3.26 -9.88 5.21
N VAL A 293 -2.16 -10.04 4.47
CA VAL A 293 -1.61 -9.03 3.57
C VAL A 293 -2.04 -9.33 2.14
N TYR A 294 -2.62 -8.34 1.46
CA TYR A 294 -3.02 -8.42 0.06
C TYR A 294 -2.67 -7.11 -0.65
N VAL A 295 -2.20 -7.20 -1.89
CA VAL A 295 -1.96 -6.02 -2.76
C VAL A 295 -2.92 -5.98 -3.95
N PHE A 296 -3.40 -7.14 -4.42
CA PHE A 296 -4.39 -7.24 -5.49
C PHE A 296 -5.63 -8.04 -5.06
N GLN A 297 -6.79 -7.68 -5.61
CA GLN A 297 -8.01 -8.48 -5.44
C GLN A 297 -8.76 -8.60 -6.77
N ARG A 298 -9.21 -9.83 -7.05
CA ARG A 298 -9.71 -10.28 -8.36
C ARG A 298 -11.21 -10.00 -8.60
N ARG A 299 -11.95 -9.41 -7.66
CA ARG A 299 -13.39 -9.14 -7.81
C ARG A 299 -13.75 -7.85 -8.58
N ALA A 300 -12.76 -7.12 -9.08
CA ALA A 300 -12.96 -5.87 -9.84
C ALA A 300 -12.93 -6.04 -11.38
N GLY A 301 -12.97 -7.27 -11.93
CA GLY A 301 -13.11 -7.45 -13.39
C GLY A 301 -11.98 -6.86 -14.24
N LEU A 302 -10.76 -6.74 -13.70
CA LEU A 302 -9.70 -5.96 -14.33
C LEU A 302 -9.02 -6.70 -15.48
N THR A 303 -8.79 -5.96 -16.56
CA THR A 303 -8.08 -6.34 -17.77
C THR A 303 -6.75 -5.58 -17.88
N VAL A 304 -5.93 -5.92 -18.88
CA VAL A 304 -4.64 -5.26 -19.15
C VAL A 304 -4.78 -3.75 -19.35
N ASP A 305 -5.95 -3.29 -19.79
CA ASP A 305 -6.25 -1.88 -20.03
C ASP A 305 -6.37 -1.06 -18.72
N ASP A 306 -6.50 -1.72 -17.56
CA ASP A 306 -6.47 -1.09 -16.24
C ASP A 306 -5.05 -0.82 -15.72
N LEU A 307 -4.02 -1.22 -16.48
CA LEU A 307 -2.60 -0.94 -16.19
C LEU A 307 -2.05 0.25 -16.99
N VAL A 308 -2.91 0.95 -17.73
CA VAL A 308 -2.57 2.20 -18.41
C VAL A 308 -2.90 3.35 -17.45
N PRO A 309 -2.08 4.42 -17.36
CA PRO A 309 -2.50 5.65 -16.70
C PRO A 309 -3.88 6.04 -17.23
N SER A 310 -4.84 6.34 -16.36
CA SER A 310 -6.07 6.95 -16.85
C SER A 310 -5.66 8.22 -17.62
N PRO A 311 -6.33 8.57 -18.74
CA PRO A 311 -6.03 9.80 -19.47
C PRO A 311 -6.05 11.06 -18.58
N GLU A 312 -6.59 10.94 -17.36
CA GLU A 312 -6.79 11.98 -16.35
C GLU A 312 -5.93 11.79 -15.09
N GLY A 313 -5.03 10.80 -15.03
CA GLY A 313 -4.05 10.64 -13.94
C GLY A 313 -4.60 10.12 -12.60
N THR A 314 -5.71 9.39 -12.59
CA THR A 314 -6.32 8.85 -11.36
C THR A 314 -5.85 7.42 -11.06
N TYR A 315 -5.25 7.21 -9.88
CA TYR A 315 -4.77 5.92 -9.36
C TYR A 315 -5.58 5.50 -8.12
N SER A 316 -5.84 4.20 -7.91
CA SER A 316 -6.66 3.68 -6.80
C SER A 316 -6.02 2.45 -6.13
N ARG A 317 -6.34 2.25 -4.81
CA ARG A 317 -6.29 1.02 -3.92
C ARG A 317 -5.34 0.96 -2.69
N TYR A 318 -5.75 0.85 -1.41
CA TYR A 318 -6.53 1.70 -0.48
C TYR A 318 -6.04 1.48 1.00
N GLY A 319 -6.44 2.33 1.95
CA GLY A 319 -6.39 2.25 3.43
C GLY A 319 -7.60 2.99 4.05
N THR A 320 -7.94 2.74 5.32
CA THR A 320 -9.16 3.26 5.97
C THR A 320 -8.85 3.96 7.29
N MET A 321 -9.48 5.10 7.53
CA MET A 321 -9.57 5.75 8.84
C MET A 321 -11.03 5.95 9.24
N LEU A 322 -11.34 5.70 10.52
CA LEU A 322 -12.69 5.85 11.07
C LEU A 322 -12.72 7.02 12.04
N ALA A 323 -13.61 7.97 11.80
CA ALA A 323 -13.85 9.12 12.68
C ALA A 323 -15.34 9.38 12.81
N ARG A 324 -15.77 9.88 13.99
CA ARG A 324 -17.14 10.26 14.27
C ARG A 324 -17.18 11.75 14.63
N ALA A 325 -17.90 12.54 13.83
CA ALA A 325 -18.22 13.92 14.19
C ALA A 325 -19.28 13.95 15.30
N ARG A 326 -19.21 14.93 16.21
CA ARG A 326 -20.23 15.11 17.24
C ARG A 326 -21.59 15.44 16.59
N PRO A 327 -22.71 14.87 17.06
CA PRO A 327 -24.03 15.28 16.60
C PRO A 327 -24.27 16.78 16.87
N ARG A 328 -25.01 17.44 15.99
CA ARG A 328 -25.45 18.83 16.24
C ARG A 328 -26.36 18.87 17.47
N GLY A 329 -25.99 19.67 18.47
CA GLY A 329 -26.90 20.18 19.49
C GLY A 329 -26.87 19.43 20.82
N GLY A 330 -26.25 20.07 21.81
CA GLY A 330 -26.25 19.67 23.22
C GLY A 330 -25.18 20.48 23.95
N SER A 331 -25.38 21.79 24.05
CA SER A 331 -24.61 22.64 24.95
C SER A 331 -24.67 22.04 26.35
N ASN A 332 -23.55 21.58 26.87
CA ASN A 332 -23.30 21.66 28.30
C ASN A 332 -21.86 22.11 28.48
N GLY A 333 -21.76 23.34 29.02
CA GLY A 333 -20.49 23.97 29.34
C GLY A 333 -19.72 23.13 30.35
N GLY A 334 -18.47 22.90 30.02
CA GLY A 334 -17.42 22.45 30.91
C GLY A 334 -16.13 22.83 30.22
N ALA A 335 -15.64 24.04 30.50
CA ALA A 335 -14.31 24.45 30.07
C ALA A 335 -13.31 23.53 30.79
N ASP A 336 -12.66 22.63 30.03
CA ASP A 336 -11.47 21.94 30.49
C ASP A 336 -10.27 22.56 29.78
N ASN A 337 -9.55 23.40 30.53
CA ASN A 337 -8.31 24.02 30.13
C ASN A 337 -7.19 22.98 30.22
N GLY A 338 -7.07 22.10 29.23
CA GLY A 338 -5.90 21.28 28.99
C GLY A 338 -5.10 21.86 27.83
N GLY A 339 -3.94 22.46 28.11
CA GLY A 339 -3.02 22.95 27.08
C GLY A 339 -2.52 21.82 26.16
N PRO A 340 -1.96 22.15 24.98
CA PRO A 340 -1.51 21.15 24.02
C PRO A 340 -0.24 20.46 24.53
N GLU A 341 -0.26 19.13 24.62
CA GLU A 341 0.95 18.31 24.55
C GLU A 341 1.16 17.88 23.09
N GLU A 342 2.40 18.02 22.62
CA GLU A 342 2.88 17.91 21.24
C GLU A 342 2.81 16.51 20.60
#